data_AF-A0A527YZS0-F1
#
_entry.id   AF-A0A527YZS0-F1
#
_cell.length_a   1.000
_cell.length_b   1.000
_cell.length_c   1.000
_cell.angle_alpha   90.00
_cell.angle_beta   90.00
_cell.angle_gamma   90.00
#
_symmetry.space_group_name_H-M   'P 1'
#
loop_
_entity.id
_entity.type
_entity.pdbx_description
1 polymer ?
#
loop_
_entity_poly.entity_id
_entity_poly.type
_entity_poly.pdbx_seq_one_letter_code
_entity_poly.pdbx_strand_id
1 'polypeptide(L)' 'MNRSTGTDGTQSSTLRDEVPWSDSITGYDRQHRTIYLRILDACADNASVEEMAELILGIDPALEPIRARKAVRSHID' A
#
# COMPACT_ATOMS: atom_id res chain seq x y z
N MET A 1 32.02 1.45 28.93
CA MET A 1 31.72 2.81 28.42
C MET A 1 31.24 2.67 26.98
N ASN A 2 30.01 3.12 26.72
CA ASN A 2 29.36 3.61 25.46
C ASN A 2 29.95 3.20 24.07
N ARG A 3 29.16 2.88 23.03
CA ARG A 3 27.97 3.57 22.49
C ARG A 3 27.08 2.65 21.65
N SER A 4 25.78 2.84 21.80
CA SER A 4 24.69 2.45 20.91
C SER A 4 24.72 3.22 19.59
N THR A 5 24.31 2.57 18.49
CA THR A 5 23.49 3.06 17.35
C THR A 5 23.47 1.91 16.34
N GLY A 6 22.38 1.45 15.75
CA GLY A 6 21.00 1.90 15.66
C GLY A 6 20.37 0.99 14.62
N THR A 7 19.17 0.53 14.89
CA THR A 7 18.35 -0.34 14.05
C THR A 7 18.22 0.20 12.62
N ASP A 8 18.67 -0.55 11.61
CA ASP A 8 18.11 -0.44 10.26
C ASP A 8 17.03 -1.52 10.12
N GLY A 9 15.96 -1.31 10.91
CA GLY A 9 14.72 -2.02 10.68
C GLY A 9 14.16 -1.48 9.38
N THR A 10 14.42 -2.14 8.27
CA THR A 10 13.55 -2.08 7.09
C THR A 10 12.15 -2.32 7.63
N GLN A 11 11.37 -1.26 7.79
CA GLN A 11 9.98 -1.35 8.20
C GLN A 11 9.25 -2.05 7.07
N SER A 12 9.21 -3.38 7.13
CA SER A 12 8.29 -4.20 6.36
C SER A 12 6.90 -3.87 6.88
N SER A 13 6.37 -2.76 6.39
CA SER A 13 5.02 -2.32 6.66
C SER A 13 4.09 -3.31 5.98
N THR A 14 3.43 -4.15 6.76
CA THR A 14 2.51 -5.15 6.24
C THR A 14 1.36 -4.46 5.51
N LEU A 15 1.34 -4.58 4.18
CA LEU A 15 0.21 -4.18 3.35
C LEU A 15 -1.04 -4.96 3.78
N ARG A 16 -2.15 -4.26 3.96
CA ARG A 16 -3.45 -4.86 4.26
C ARG A 16 -4.34 -4.85 3.03
N ASP A 17 -5.07 -5.93 2.84
CA ASP A 17 -6.11 -6.00 1.80
C ASP A 17 -7.30 -5.09 2.10
N GLU A 18 -7.51 -4.76 3.38
CA GLU A 18 -8.47 -3.75 3.84
C GLU A 18 -7.75 -2.73 4.72
N VAL A 19 -7.80 -1.46 4.31
CA VAL A 19 -7.22 -0.36 5.06
C VAL A 19 -8.16 0.06 6.19
N PRO A 20 -7.63 0.53 7.33
CA PRO A 20 -8.46 1.05 8.40
C PRO A 20 -9.14 2.36 7.99
N TRP A 21 -10.47 2.35 7.90
CA TRP A 21 -11.27 3.54 7.63
C TRP A 21 -11.37 4.48 8.83
N SER A 22 -11.24 5.78 8.58
CA SER A 22 -11.42 6.85 9.57
C SER A 22 -11.72 8.17 8.87
N ASP A 23 -12.45 9.07 9.54
CA ASP A 23 -12.68 10.46 9.08
C ASP A 23 -11.40 11.32 9.10
N SER A 24 -10.28 10.77 9.58
CA SER A 24 -8.99 11.46 9.70
C SER A 24 -7.85 10.56 9.25
N ILE A 25 -6.74 11.17 8.80
CA ILE A 25 -5.54 10.43 8.40
C ILE A 25 -5.05 9.56 9.58
N THR A 26 -5.03 8.26 9.37
CA THR A 26 -4.63 7.25 10.34
C THR A 26 -3.11 7.09 10.40
N GLY A 27 -2.63 6.34 11.40
CA GLY A 27 -1.22 5.93 11.44
C GLY A 27 -0.82 5.04 10.26
N TYR A 28 -1.78 4.23 9.76
CA TYR A 28 -1.59 3.38 8.58
C TYR A 28 -1.34 4.25 7.34
N ASP A 29 -2.14 5.29 7.13
CA ASP A 29 -2.01 6.17 5.96
C ASP A 29 -0.68 6.91 5.96
N ARG A 30 -0.25 7.39 7.13
CA ARG A 30 1.08 8.05 7.27
C ARG A 30 2.22 7.09 6.96
N GLN A 31 2.12 5.85 7.41
CA GLN A 31 3.13 4.83 7.17
C GLN A 31 3.18 4.38 5.70
N HIS A 32 2.02 4.33 5.03
CA HIS A 32 1.87 3.86 3.65
C HIS A 32 1.68 5.00 2.65
N ARG A 33 2.04 6.24 3.01
CA ARG A 33 1.80 7.43 2.17
C ARG A 33 2.29 7.27 0.72
N THR A 34 3.42 6.58 0.54
CA THR A 34 4.02 6.37 -0.78
C THR A 34 3.15 5.46 -1.65
N ILE A 35 2.46 4.47 -1.07
CA ILE A 35 1.51 3.61 -1.79
C ILE A 35 0.34 4.45 -2.29
N TYR A 36 -0.25 5.28 -1.43
CA TYR A 36 -1.33 6.18 -1.83
C TYR A 36 -0.91 7.14 -2.95
N LEU A 37 0.28 7.74 -2.86
CA LEU A 37 0.79 8.61 -3.94
C LEU A 37 0.98 7.86 -5.26
N ARG A 38 1.51 6.62 -5.23
CA ARG A 38 1.70 5.81 -6.44
C ARG A 38 0.37 5.36 -7.04
N ILE A 39 -0.64 5.08 -6.22
CA ILE A 39 -1.99 4.75 -6.70
C ILE A 39 -2.62 5.96 -7.39
N LEU A 40 -2.48 7.17 -6.82
CA LEU A 40 -2.99 8.40 -7.45
C LEU A 40 -2.32 8.69 -8.80
N ASP A 41 -1.01 8.47 -8.89
CA ASP A 41 -0.23 8.60 -10.14
C ASP A 41 -0.73 7.59 -11.19
N ALA A 42 -0.88 6.32 -10.80
CA ALA A 42 -1.41 5.27 -11.67
C ALA A 42 -2.86 5.54 -12.13
N CYS A 43 -3.72 6.07 -11.26
CA CYS A 43 -5.06 6.52 -11.63
C CYS A 43 -5.01 7.66 -12.65
N ALA A 44 -4.09 8.61 -12.51
CA ALA A 44 -3.91 9.70 -13.48
C ALA A 44 -3.47 9.18 -14.86
N ASP A 45 -2.70 8.10 -14.88
CA ASP A 45 -2.27 7.39 -16.09
C ASP A 45 -3.32 6.40 -16.63
N ASN A 46 -4.50 6.31 -16.01
CA ASN A 46 -5.56 5.34 -16.33
C ASN A 46 -5.10 3.88 -16.26
N ALA A 47 -4.17 3.56 -15.36
CA ALA A 47 -3.75 2.19 -15.11
C ALA A 47 -4.94 1.33 -14.65
N SER A 48 -4.92 0.06 -15.04
CA SER A 48 -5.92 -0.91 -14.61
C SER A 48 -5.75 -1.29 -13.13
N VAL A 49 -6.81 -1.84 -12.54
CA VAL A 49 -6.77 -2.38 -11.16
C VAL A 49 -5.75 -3.50 -11.05
N GLU A 50 -5.64 -4.33 -12.08
CA GLU A 50 -4.67 -5.40 -12.18
C GLU A 50 -3.23 -4.87 -12.20
N GLU A 51 -2.93 -3.82 -12.99
CA GLU A 51 -1.60 -3.18 -12.99
C GLU A 51 -1.28 -2.51 -11.65
N MET A 52 -2.23 -1.84 -11.01
CA MET A 52 -2.03 -1.24 -9.69
C MET A 52 -1.76 -2.31 -8.62
N ALA A 53 -2.49 -3.42 -8.66
CA ALA A 53 -2.29 -4.53 -7.72
C ALA A 53 -0.89 -5.14 -7.85
N GLU A 54 -0.44 -5.40 -9.08
CA GLU A 54 0.87 -6.01 -9.33
C GLU A 54 2.03 -5.04 -9.06
N LEU A 55 1.98 -3.84 -9.64
CA LEU A 55 3.13 -2.92 -9.67
C LEU A 55 3.28 -2.07 -8.38
N ILE A 56 2.18 -1.87 -7.65
CA ILE A 56 2.18 -1.01 -6.45
C ILE A 56 1.99 -1.84 -5.19
N LEU A 57 1.04 -2.78 -5.18
CA LEU A 57 0.72 -3.58 -3.99
C LEU A 57 1.46 -4.93 -3.95
N GLY A 58 2.10 -5.34 -5.05
CA GLY A 58 2.80 -6.63 -5.13
C GLY A 58 1.87 -7.83 -5.04
N ILE A 59 0.60 -7.68 -5.39
CA ILE A 59 -0.40 -8.76 -5.42
C ILE A 59 -0.58 -9.20 -6.87
N ASP A 60 -0.31 -10.47 -7.16
CA ASP A 60 -0.52 -11.04 -8.49
C ASP A 60 -2.03 -11.17 -8.78
N PRO A 61 -2.59 -10.41 -9.73
CA PRO A 61 -4.01 -10.45 -10.04
C PRO A 61 -4.44 -11.72 -10.79
N ALA A 62 -3.52 -12.46 -11.42
CA ALA A 62 -3.82 -13.74 -12.06
C ALA A 62 -3.94 -14.87 -11.05
N LEU A 63 -3.09 -14.86 -10.00
CA LEU A 63 -3.13 -15.85 -8.93
C LEU A 63 -4.17 -15.50 -7.85
N GLU A 64 -4.35 -14.22 -7.53
CA GLU A 64 -5.20 -13.75 -6.42
C GLU A 64 -6.17 -12.63 -6.83
N PRO A 65 -7.03 -12.83 -7.86
CA PRO A 65 -7.83 -11.76 -8.47
C PRO A 65 -8.78 -11.04 -7.50
N ILE A 66 -9.39 -11.78 -6.58
CA ILE A 66 -10.33 -11.22 -5.60
C ILE A 66 -9.59 -10.33 -4.61
N ARG A 67 -8.44 -10.79 -4.12
CA ARG A 67 -7.61 -10.07 -3.15
C ARG A 67 -7.00 -8.81 -3.78
N ALA A 68 -6.47 -8.92 -5.00
CA ALA A 68 -5.93 -7.80 -5.77
C ALA A 68 -6.94 -6.66 -5.89
N ARG A 69 -8.15 -6.96 -6.37
CA ARG A 69 -9.22 -5.97 -6.54
C ARG A 69 -9.65 -5.34 -5.23
N LYS A 70 -9.79 -6.15 -4.19
CA LYS A 70 -10.19 -5.70 -2.86
C LYS A 70 -9.15 -4.74 -2.26
N ALA A 71 -7.88 -5.10 -2.35
CA ALA A 71 -6.78 -4.29 -1.85
C ALA A 71 -6.71 -2.94 -2.57
N VAL A 72 -6.71 -2.93 -3.91
CA VAL A 72 -6.68 -1.67 -4.68
C VAL A 72 -7.88 -0.80 -4.35
N ARG A 73 -9.09 -1.37 -4.35
CA ARG A 73 -10.30 -0.61 -4.04
C ARG A 73 -10.28 -0.01 -2.65
N SER A 74 -9.82 -0.77 -1.66
CA SER A 74 -9.70 -0.27 -0.29
C SER A 74 -8.69 0.87 -0.13
N HIS A 75 -7.77 1.09 -1.07
CA HIS A 75 -6.82 2.21 -1.05
C HIS A 75 -7.27 3.42 -1.90
N ILE A 76 -8.35 3.30 -2.67
CA ILE A 76 -8.88 4.36 -3.56
C ILE A 76 -10.22 4.91 -3.04
N ASP A 77 -11.10 4.03 -2.58
CA ASP A 77 -12.39 4.40 -1.98
C ASP A 77 -12.16 5.13 -0.64
#